data_AF-A0A7W1DDF5-F1
#
_entry.id   AF-A0A7W1DDF5-F1
#
_cell.length_a   1.000
_cell.length_b   1.000
_cell.length_c   1.000
_cell.angle_alpha   90.00
_cell.angle_beta   90.00
_cell.angle_gamma   90.00
#
_symmetry.space_group_name_H-M   'P 1'
#
loop_
_entity.id
_entity.type
_entity.pdbx_description
1 polymer ?
#
loop_
_entity_poly.entity_id
_entity_poly.type
_entity_poly.pdbx_seq_one_letter_code
_entity_poly.pdbx_strand_id
1 'polypeptide(L)'
;MKVKILTILSLAAVLFLGGCRGDSNTNTNLATNMNAATPMMADTAAQATVKDALEKAGFNDVTVTATTTEVTLRGSVPNGKLGEAVRIATEKANRKVNNQLTEK
;
A
#
# COMPACT_ATOMS: atom_id res chain seq x y z
N MET A 1 36.62 -9.30 -36.77
CA MET A 1 35.35 -9.58 -36.06
C MET A 1 35.30 -8.90 -34.67
N LYS A 2 35.61 -7.60 -34.55
CA LYS A 2 35.78 -6.93 -33.22
C LYS A 2 34.93 -5.66 -33.03
N VAL A 3 34.24 -5.19 -34.07
CA VAL A 3 33.41 -3.97 -34.02
C VAL A 3 31.92 -4.24 -33.75
N LYS A 4 31.48 -5.50 -33.82
CA LYS A 4 30.06 -5.88 -33.64
C LYS A 4 29.59 -5.86 -32.18
N ILE A 5 30.50 -5.87 -31.21
CA ILE A 5 30.17 -5.86 -29.77
C ILE A 5 29.93 -4.43 -29.25
N LEU A 6 30.54 -3.42 -29.88
CA LEU A 6 30.37 -2.01 -29.48
C LEU A 6 28.99 -1.44 -29.85
N THR A 7 28.34 -1.94 -30.91
CA THR A 7 27.01 -1.48 -31.34
C THR A 7 25.88 -2.04 -30.47
N ILE A 8 26.09 -3.18 -29.81
CA ILE A 8 25.08 -3.82 -28.95
C ILE A 8 25.06 -3.16 -27.56
N LEU A 9 26.21 -2.63 -27.10
CA LEU A 9 26.30 -1.93 -25.81
C LEU A 9 25.62 -0.56 -25.81
N SER A 10 25.61 0.17 -26.95
CA SER A 10 24.93 1.48 -27.03
C SER A 10 23.41 1.36 -27.13
N LEU A 11 22.88 0.25 -27.67
CA LEU A 11 21.44 0.05 -27.81
C LEU A 11 20.75 -0.27 -26.47
N ALA A 12 21.48 -0.83 -25.50
CA ALA A 12 20.96 -1.10 -24.16
C ALA A 12 20.84 0.16 -23.28
N ALA A 13 21.62 1.21 -23.56
CA ALA A 13 21.63 2.44 -22.75
C ALA A 13 20.38 3.33 -22.97
N VAL A 14 19.73 3.24 -24.14
CA VAL A 14 18.55 4.07 -24.47
C VAL A 14 17.26 3.51 -23.85
N LEU A 15 17.22 2.22 -23.53
CA LEU A 15 16.07 1.57 -22.89
C LEU A 15 15.98 1.82 -21.38
N PHE A 16 17.08 2.21 -20.72
CA PHE A 16 17.08 2.50 -19.28
C PHE A 16 16.64 3.94 -18.94
N LEU A 17 16.56 4.83 -19.93
CA LEU A 17 16.08 6.21 -19.75
C LEU A 17 14.57 6.39 -20.04
N GLY A 18 13.91 5.36 -20.59
CA GLY A 18 12.46 5.36 -20.83
C GLY A 18 11.60 4.99 -19.62
N GLY A 19 12.22 4.67 -18.47
CA GLY A 19 11.56 4.18 -17.26
C GLY A 19 11.23 5.24 -16.21
N CYS A 20 11.61 6.51 -16.40
CA CYS A 20 11.12 7.60 -15.57
C CYS A 20 9.88 8.23 -16.21
N ARG A 21 8.85 7.41 -16.42
CA ARG A 21 7.51 7.92 -16.67
C ARG A 21 7.05 8.45 -15.33
N GLY A 22 7.14 9.77 -15.18
CA GLY A 22 6.61 10.48 -14.04
C GLY A 22 5.12 10.20 -13.94
N ASP A 23 4.77 9.25 -13.07
CA ASP A 23 3.47 9.23 -12.45
C ASP A 23 3.38 10.49 -11.60
N SER A 24 2.81 11.51 -12.23
CA SER A 24 2.16 12.60 -11.52
C SER A 24 1.21 11.94 -10.54
N ASN A 25 1.64 11.86 -9.28
CA ASN A 25 0.78 11.60 -8.15
C ASN A 25 -0.16 12.80 -7.99
N THR A 26 -1.08 12.98 -8.93
CA THR A 26 -2.37 13.62 -8.68
C THR A 26 -3.19 12.63 -7.86
N ASN A 27 -2.77 12.45 -6.61
CA ASN A 27 -3.68 12.00 -5.58
C ASN A 27 -4.57 13.22 -5.31
N THR A 28 -5.59 13.36 -6.15
CA THR A 28 -6.72 14.24 -5.92
C THR A 28 -7.52 13.65 -4.77
N ASN A 29 -6.92 13.66 -3.58
CA ASN A 29 -7.65 13.43 -2.35
C ASN A 29 -8.43 14.70 -2.09
N LEU A 30 -9.68 14.65 -2.53
CA LEU A 30 -10.70 15.64 -2.29
C LEU A 30 -10.65 16.03 -0.81
N ALA A 31 -10.29 17.28 -0.56
CA ALA A 31 -10.19 17.85 0.76
C ALA A 31 -11.56 17.84 1.44
N THR A 32 -11.82 16.82 2.25
CA THR A 32 -12.84 16.87 3.30
C THR A 32 -12.34 16.10 4.51
N ASN A 33 -11.57 16.78 5.35
CA ASN A 33 -11.92 17.04 6.75
C ASN A 33 -10.65 17.48 7.48
N MET A 34 -10.63 18.72 7.93
CA MET A 34 -9.54 19.29 8.71
C MET A 34 -9.44 18.57 10.05
N ASN A 35 -8.51 17.65 10.18
CA ASN A 35 -7.91 17.33 11.48
C ASN A 35 -6.42 17.16 11.23
N ALA A 36 -5.66 18.22 11.55
CA ALA A 36 -4.21 18.26 11.37
C ALA A 36 -3.54 17.26 12.33
N ALA A 37 -3.55 15.99 11.95
CA ALA A 37 -2.56 15.05 12.43
C ALA A 37 -1.25 15.42 11.72
N THR A 38 -0.19 15.70 12.50
CA THR A 38 1.19 15.70 12.01
C THR A 38 1.36 14.58 10.98
N PRO A 39 1.95 14.81 9.80
CA PRO A 39 2.10 13.77 8.79
C PRO A 39 2.99 12.68 9.35
N MET A 40 2.37 11.67 9.96
CA MET A 40 3.04 10.41 10.25
C MET A 40 3.42 9.86 8.89
N MET A 41 4.72 9.66 8.71
CA MET A 41 5.28 9.13 7.48
C MET A 41 4.53 7.85 7.12
N ALA A 42 3.86 7.88 5.97
CA ALA A 42 3.06 6.75 5.51
C ALA A 42 4.00 5.57 5.25
N ASP A 43 3.68 4.42 5.83
CA ASP A 43 4.45 3.19 5.64
C ASP A 43 3.75 2.34 4.57
N THR A 44 4.08 2.63 3.31
CA THR A 44 3.45 1.99 2.14
C THR A 44 3.77 0.49 2.06
N ALA A 45 4.90 0.04 2.62
CA ALA A 45 5.26 -1.37 2.67
C ALA A 45 4.39 -2.15 3.67
N ALA A 46 4.23 -1.62 4.88
CA ALA A 46 3.32 -2.18 5.88
C ALA A 46 1.86 -2.16 5.39
N GLN A 47 1.45 -1.06 4.75
CA GLN A 47 0.12 -0.92 4.15
C GLN A 47 -0.14 -1.99 3.11
N ALA A 48 0.78 -2.19 2.17
CA ALA A 48 0.64 -3.21 1.11
C ALA A 48 0.61 -4.63 1.69
N THR A 49 1.45 -4.93 2.68
CA THR A 49 1.52 -6.25 3.32
C THR A 49 0.23 -6.61 4.06
N VAL A 50 -0.30 -5.67 4.84
CA VAL A 50 -1.56 -5.88 5.59
C VAL A 50 -2.75 -5.96 4.63
N LYS A 51 -2.78 -5.12 3.58
CA LYS A 51 -3.82 -5.14 2.55
C LYS A 51 -3.85 -6.47 1.79
N ASP A 52 -2.70 -6.93 1.30
CA ASP A 52 -2.59 -8.21 0.58
C ASP A 52 -3.01 -9.40 1.45
N ALA A 53 -2.66 -9.40 2.74
CA ALA A 53 -3.09 -10.44 3.67
C ALA A 53 -4.61 -10.44 3.92
N LEU A 54 -5.24 -9.26 4.00
CA LEU A 54 -6.68 -9.12 4.15
C LEU A 54 -7.42 -9.53 2.87
N GLU A 55 -6.93 -9.14 1.69
CA GLU A 55 -7.48 -9.56 0.40
C GLU A 55 -7.40 -11.08 0.21
N LYS A 56 -6.26 -11.70 0.58
CA LYS A 56 -6.10 -13.18 0.58
C LYS A 56 -7.08 -13.89 1.52
N ALA A 57 -7.46 -13.25 2.61
CA ALA A 57 -8.48 -13.76 3.53
C ALA A 57 -9.92 -13.44 3.09
N GLY A 58 -10.10 -12.77 1.94
CA GLY A 58 -11.39 -12.45 1.34
C GLY A 58 -11.97 -11.08 1.73
N PHE A 59 -11.20 -10.25 2.43
CA PHE A 59 -11.64 -8.93 2.91
C PHE A 59 -11.28 -7.83 1.90
N ASN A 60 -12.04 -7.74 0.80
CA ASN A 60 -11.80 -6.77 -0.27
C ASN A 60 -12.39 -5.37 0.01
N ASP A 61 -13.37 -5.28 0.92
CA ASP A 61 -14.04 -4.02 1.31
C ASP A 61 -13.29 -3.26 2.43
N VAL A 62 -12.06 -3.67 2.75
CA VAL A 62 -11.26 -3.10 3.84
C VAL A 62 -10.18 -2.17 3.31
N THR A 63 -10.26 -0.91 3.72
CA THR A 63 -9.22 0.10 3.54
C THR A 63 -8.21 0.01 4.67
N VAL A 64 -6.94 -0.16 4.31
CA VAL A 64 -5.81 -0.18 5.25
C VAL A 64 -5.03 1.13 5.12
N THR A 65 -4.76 1.79 6.24
CA THR A 65 -3.88 2.97 6.30
C THR A 65 -2.78 2.69 7.31
N ALA A 66 -1.55 2.48 6.85
CA ALA A 66 -0.41 2.22 7.73
C ALA A 66 0.48 3.45 7.86
N THR A 67 0.88 3.71 9.09
CA THR A 67 1.87 4.71 9.45
C THR A 67 3.07 4.03 10.13
N THR A 68 4.11 4.80 10.41
CA THR A 68 5.26 4.33 11.18
C THR A 68 4.91 3.83 12.58
N THR A 69 3.77 4.23 13.16
CA THR A 69 3.41 3.90 14.55
C THR A 69 2.16 3.03 14.68
N GLU A 70 1.19 3.18 13.78
CA GLU A 70 -0.08 2.45 13.84
C GLU A 70 -0.66 2.14 12.45
N VAL A 71 -1.51 1.11 12.40
CA VAL A 71 -2.24 0.68 11.21
C VAL A 71 -3.73 0.80 11.48
N THR A 72 -4.42 1.64 10.69
CA THR A 72 -5.87 1.79 10.77
C THR A 72 -6.57 0.93 9.73
N LEU A 73 -7.56 0.16 10.15
CA LEU A 73 -8.44 -0.63 9.29
C LEU A 73 -9.82 0.03 9.26
N ARG A 74 -10.34 0.32 8.08
CA ARG A 74 -11.69 0.90 7.90
C ARG A 74 -12.42 0.15 6.82
N GLY A 75 -13.72 -0.04 6.98
CA GLY A 75 -14.56 -0.69 5.96
C GLY A 75 -15.47 -1.75 6.55
N SER A 76 -16.06 -2.55 5.68
CA SER A 76 -17.01 -3.58 6.08
C SER A 76 -16.41 -4.97 5.98
N VAL A 77 -16.67 -5.79 6.98
CA VAL A 77 -16.32 -7.21 6.98
C VAL A 77 -17.59 -8.06 7.15
N PRO A 78 -17.63 -9.29 6.62
CA PRO A 78 -18.75 -10.19 6.87
C PRO A 78 -18.95 -10.43 8.37
N ASN A 79 -20.20 -10.55 8.80
CA ASN A 79 -20.55 -10.87 10.18
C ASN A 79 -19.80 -12.13 10.69
N GLY A 80 -19.18 -12.02 11.87
CA GLY A 80 -18.41 -13.10 12.48
C GLY A 80 -16.99 -13.26 11.92
N LYS A 81 -16.56 -12.40 10.98
CA LYS A 81 -15.20 -12.39 10.43
C LYS A 81 -14.35 -11.19 10.89
N LEU A 82 -14.93 -10.27 11.66
CA LEU A 82 -14.21 -9.12 12.20
C LEU A 82 -13.02 -9.51 13.08
N GLY A 83 -13.19 -10.51 13.95
CA GLY A 83 -12.09 -11.01 14.78
C GLY A 83 -10.91 -11.53 13.96
N GLU A 84 -11.19 -12.23 12.85
CA GLU A 84 -10.13 -12.76 11.98
C GLU A 84 -9.43 -11.65 11.19
N ALA A 85 -10.18 -10.67 10.67
CA ALA A 85 -9.62 -9.52 9.98
C ALA A 85 -8.66 -8.72 10.89
N VAL A 86 -9.07 -8.46 12.14
CA VAL A 86 -8.24 -7.74 13.12
C VAL A 86 -7.00 -8.55 13.50
N ARG A 87 -7.14 -9.88 13.65
CA ARG A 87 -6.04 -10.78 13.99
C ARG A 87 -4.98 -10.79 12.89
N ILE A 88 -5.38 -10.97 11.63
CA ILE A 88 -4.50 -10.96 10.46
C ILE A 88 -3.77 -9.62 10.38
N ALA A 89 -4.50 -8.52 10.49
CA ALA A 89 -3.91 -7.20 10.43
C ALA A 89 -2.91 -6.95 11.58
N THR A 90 -3.19 -7.42 12.79
CA THR A 90 -2.27 -7.26 13.94
C THR A 90 -1.00 -8.08 13.74
N GLU A 91 -1.13 -9.32 13.25
CA GLU A 91 -0.01 -10.21 12.99
C GLU A 91 0.92 -9.66 11.90
N LYS A 92 0.36 -9.04 10.85
CA LYS A 92 1.14 -8.49 9.74
C LYS A 92 1.61 -7.06 9.96
N ALA A 93 0.88 -6.26 10.73
CA ALA A 93 1.27 -4.89 11.04
C ALA A 93 2.48 -4.84 11.97
N ASN A 94 2.60 -5.76 12.95
CA ASN A 94 3.62 -5.73 14.00
C ASN A 94 3.67 -4.38 14.77
N ARG A 95 2.52 -3.71 14.85
CA ARG A 95 2.30 -2.43 15.55
C ARG A 95 0.82 -2.29 15.90
N LYS A 96 0.48 -1.23 16.62
CA LYS A 96 -0.89 -0.95 17.07
C LYS A 96 -1.85 -0.93 15.88
N VAL A 97 -2.91 -1.74 15.96
CA VAL A 97 -3.99 -1.75 14.99
C VAL A 97 -5.16 -0.93 15.55
N ASN A 98 -5.55 0.12 14.82
CA ASN A 98 -6.75 0.88 15.07
C ASN A 98 -7.89 0.27 14.24
N ASN A 99 -8.70 -0.57 14.88
CA ASN A 99 -9.83 -1.23 14.24
C ASN A 99 -11.04 -0.30 14.18
N GLN A 100 -11.40 0.14 12.97
CA GLN A 100 -12.65 0.85 12.66
C GLN A 100 -13.48 0.04 11.64
N LEU A 101 -13.35 -1.29 11.65
CA LEU A 101 -14.15 -2.18 10.82
C LEU A 101 -15.57 -2.29 11.39
N THR A 102 -16.54 -2.35 10.49
CA THR A 102 -17.95 -2.58 10.80
C THR A 102 -18.41 -3.90 10.21
N GLU A 103 -19.23 -4.65 10.93
CA GLU A 103 -19.85 -5.86 10.39
C GLU A 103 -21.09 -5.49 9.55
N LYS A 104 -21.28 -6.17 8.42
CA LYS A 104 -22.48 -6.10 7.59
C LYS A 104 -23.12 -7.48 7.43
#